data_AF-A0A1D6HKW6-F1
#
_entry.id   AF-A0A1D6HKW6-F1
#
_cell.length_a   1.000
_cell.length_b   1.000
_cell.length_c   1.000
_cell.angle_alpha   90.00
_cell.angle_beta   90.00
_cell.angle_gamma   90.00
#
_symmetry.space_group_name_H-M   'P 1'
#
loop_
_entity.id
_entity.type
_entity.pdbx_description
1 polymer ?
#
loop_
_entity_poly.entity_id
_entity_poly.type
_entity_poly.pdbx_seq_one_letter_code
_entity_poly.pdbx_strand_id
1 'polypeptide(L)'
;MMLCFHPQDGGIVGFAMACSNTFGLVTGAFLLGFGLSEIPRNIWKNADWSHRQKVLSHRVAKMAVKLDNAHQEYSNAIVVAQATSNQMSKRDILRPYMDIIDNMLSQMLREDPAFKPSGGRLGENDMDYDTDDKSMATLRRQLRRAHEEYYRCKSEYMTCVMEALKLEDTIKNYERRDANGWKYVSSFSESRSGTLGSILDTIGILLTSTADLLAFIIPYNKHLSSTRFILSC
;
A
#
# COMPACT_ATOMS: atom_id res chain seq x y z
N MET A 1 62.91 -46.19 -17.95
CA MET A 1 63.61 -44.98 -18.44
C MET A 1 62.63 -44.27 -19.36
N MET A 2 62.02 -43.12 -19.09
CA MET A 2 62.20 -42.10 -18.07
C MET A 2 60.82 -41.43 -17.91
N LEU A 3 60.26 -41.46 -16.70
CA LEU A 3 59.11 -40.65 -16.27
C LEU A 3 59.60 -39.21 -16.10
N CYS A 4 59.07 -38.26 -16.90
CA CYS A 4 59.23 -36.82 -16.68
C CYS A 4 57.92 -36.03 -16.92
N PHE A 5 57.40 -35.60 -15.78
CA PHE A 5 56.29 -34.73 -15.34
C PHE A 5 56.26 -33.28 -15.91
N HIS A 6 55.08 -32.67 -16.18
CA HIS A 6 54.74 -31.21 -16.01
C HIS A 6 53.24 -30.91 -16.32
N PRO A 7 52.61 -29.79 -15.88
CA PRO A 7 51.46 -29.75 -14.98
C PRO A 7 50.11 -29.43 -15.65
N GLN A 8 49.05 -29.61 -14.86
CA GLN A 8 47.63 -29.40 -15.16
C GLN A 8 47.26 -27.91 -15.31
N ASP A 9 47.16 -27.38 -16.53
CA ASP A 9 46.58 -26.04 -16.75
C ASP A 9 45.45 -26.01 -17.79
N GLY A 10 45.47 -26.89 -18.81
CA GLY A 10 44.42 -26.91 -19.85
C GLY A 10 43.14 -27.67 -19.47
N GLY A 11 43.23 -28.70 -18.63
CA GLY A 11 42.10 -29.55 -18.24
C GLY A 11 41.13 -28.87 -17.27
N ILE A 12 41.65 -28.08 -16.33
CA ILE A 12 40.84 -27.32 -15.36
C ILE A 12 40.15 -26.16 -16.06
N VAL A 13 40.82 -25.49 -16.99
CA VAL A 13 40.22 -24.43 -17.82
C VAL A 13 39.14 -25.00 -18.74
N GLY A 14 39.39 -26.14 -19.39
CA GLY A 14 38.40 -26.82 -20.23
C GLY A 14 37.18 -27.34 -19.42
N PHE A 15 37.42 -27.89 -18.23
CA PHE A 15 36.37 -28.29 -17.30
C PHE A 15 35.57 -27.09 -16.80
N ALA A 16 36.23 -25.99 -16.41
CA ALA A 16 35.57 -24.75 -15.99
C ALA A 16 34.75 -24.12 -17.14
N MET A 17 35.25 -24.19 -18.38
CA MET A 17 34.55 -23.70 -19.56
C MET A 17 33.30 -24.55 -19.86
N ALA A 18 33.41 -25.88 -19.74
CA ALA A 18 32.27 -26.79 -19.88
C ALA A 18 31.25 -26.62 -18.75
N CYS A 19 31.71 -26.51 -17.49
CA CYS A 19 30.86 -26.27 -16.32
C CYS A 19 30.15 -24.92 -16.39
N SER A 20 30.79 -23.86 -16.87
CA SER A 20 30.14 -22.56 -17.06
C SER A 20 29.02 -22.64 -18.10
N ASN A 21 29.23 -23.41 -19.17
CA ASN A 21 28.23 -23.56 -20.24
C ASN A 21 27.04 -24.42 -19.78
N THR A 22 27.29 -25.55 -19.09
CA THR A 22 26.20 -26.38 -18.54
C THR A 22 25.45 -25.66 -17.42
N PHE A 23 26.15 -24.91 -16.57
CA PHE A 23 25.51 -24.09 -15.54
C PHE A 23 24.60 -23.02 -16.16
N GLY A 24 25.04 -22.38 -17.26
CA GLY A 24 24.22 -21.45 -18.02
C GLY A 24 22.96 -22.11 -18.61
N LEU A 25 23.09 -23.30 -19.19
CA LEU A 25 21.95 -24.05 -19.74
C LEU A 25 20.99 -24.54 -18.67
N VAL A 26 21.50 -25.05 -17.54
CA VAL A 26 20.68 -25.50 -16.41
C VAL A 26 19.93 -24.31 -15.81
N THR A 27 20.62 -23.20 -15.55
CA THR A 27 19.99 -21.98 -15.02
C THR A 27 18.99 -21.39 -16.02
N GLY A 28 19.31 -21.38 -17.32
CA GLY A 28 18.42 -20.93 -18.38
C GLY A 28 17.16 -21.80 -18.49
N ALA A 29 17.29 -23.13 -18.42
CA ALA A 29 16.18 -24.06 -18.42
C ALA A 29 15.27 -23.88 -17.18
N PHE A 30 15.86 -23.67 -16.00
CA PHE A 30 15.09 -23.35 -14.79
C PHE A 30 14.34 -22.02 -14.91
N LEU A 31 15.00 -20.96 -15.38
CA LEU A 31 14.37 -19.65 -15.58
C LEU A 31 13.24 -19.70 -16.63
N LEU A 32 13.42 -20.46 -17.71
CA LEU A 32 12.37 -20.72 -18.70
C LEU A 32 11.20 -21.49 -18.08
N GLY A 33 11.46 -22.51 -17.27
CA GLY A 33 10.43 -23.26 -16.56
C GLY A 33 9.62 -22.40 -15.59
N PHE A 34 10.29 -21.55 -14.81
CA PHE A 34 9.62 -20.61 -13.90
C PHE A 34 8.85 -19.54 -14.67
N GLY A 35 9.47 -18.89 -15.66
CA GLY A 35 8.81 -17.88 -16.49
C GLY A 35 7.57 -18.42 -17.21
N LEU A 36 7.65 -19.62 -17.81
CA LEU A 36 6.53 -20.22 -18.54
C LEU A 36 5.38 -20.70 -17.65
N SER A 37 5.63 -21.03 -16.37
CA SER A 37 4.55 -21.48 -15.48
C SER A 37 3.91 -20.36 -14.67
N GLU A 38 4.70 -19.36 -14.27
CA GLU A 38 4.22 -18.25 -13.44
C GLU A 38 3.38 -17.27 -14.25
N ILE A 39 3.77 -16.98 -15.49
CA ILE A 39 3.04 -16.05 -16.37
C ILE A 39 1.59 -16.50 -16.63
N PRO A 40 1.31 -17.69 -17.19
CA PRO A 40 -0.07 -18.10 -17.48
C PRO A 40 -0.90 -18.32 -16.22
N ARG A 41 -0.28 -18.83 -15.14
CA ARG A 41 -1.00 -19.02 -13.86
C ARG A 41 -1.39 -17.67 -13.24
N ASN A 42 -0.54 -16.66 -13.34
CA ASN A 42 -0.85 -15.32 -12.86
C ASN A 42 -1.89 -14.62 -13.75
N ILE A 43 -1.82 -14.81 -15.08
CA ILE A 43 -2.84 -14.32 -16.02
C ILE A 43 -4.21 -14.94 -15.69
N TRP A 44 -4.28 -16.24 -15.49
CA TRP A 44 -5.57 -16.91 -15.25
C TRP A 44 -6.19 -16.50 -13.91
N LYS A 45 -5.36 -16.33 -12.86
CA LYS A 45 -5.80 -15.78 -11.57
C LYS A 45 -6.27 -14.32 -11.67
N ASN A 46 -5.63 -13.51 -12.52
CA ASN A 46 -5.98 -12.11 -12.72
C ASN A 46 -7.17 -11.91 -13.68
N ALA A 47 -7.44 -12.89 -14.55
CA ALA A 47 -8.55 -12.90 -15.49
C ALA A 47 -9.89 -13.26 -14.82
N ASP A 48 -9.87 -13.98 -13.69
CA ASP A 48 -11.09 -14.26 -12.93
C ASP A 48 -11.55 -13.03 -12.13
N TRP A 49 -12.39 -12.22 -12.78
CA TRP A 49 -13.02 -11.03 -12.21
C TRP A 49 -13.82 -11.33 -10.93
N SER A 50 -14.47 -12.50 -10.86
CA SER A 50 -15.29 -12.90 -9.71
C SER A 50 -14.43 -13.18 -8.48
N HIS A 51 -13.30 -13.87 -8.67
CA HIS A 51 -12.35 -14.10 -7.59
C HIS A 51 -11.73 -12.78 -7.11
N ARG A 52 -11.29 -11.92 -8.04
CA ARG A 52 -10.67 -10.63 -7.73
C ARG A 52 -11.63 -9.69 -7.00
N GLN A 53 -12.90 -9.65 -7.40
CA GLN A 53 -13.93 -8.85 -6.73
C GLN A 53 -14.17 -9.34 -5.29
N LYS A 54 -14.24 -10.65 -5.06
CA LYS A 54 -14.37 -11.23 -3.70
C LYS A 54 -13.17 -10.92 -2.80
N VAL A 55 -11.95 -10.98 -3.35
CA VAL A 55 -10.73 -10.64 -2.59
C VAL A 55 -10.71 -9.16 -2.24
N LEU A 56 -11.05 -8.28 -3.17
CA LEU A 56 -11.12 -6.84 -2.92
C LEU A 56 -12.24 -6.48 -1.95
N SER A 57 -13.42 -7.07 -2.05
CA SER A 57 -14.52 -6.81 -1.11
C SER A 57 -14.14 -7.22 0.31
N HIS A 58 -13.52 -8.39 0.48
CA HIS A 58 -13.00 -8.82 1.76
C HIS A 58 -11.88 -7.89 2.28
N ARG A 59 -10.98 -7.43 1.41
CA ARG A 59 -9.92 -6.48 1.77
C ARG A 59 -10.49 -5.13 2.22
N VAL A 60 -11.46 -4.60 1.50
CA VAL A 60 -12.17 -3.35 1.85
C VAL A 60 -12.86 -3.50 3.20
N ALA A 61 -13.61 -4.59 3.42
CA ALA A 61 -14.24 -4.86 4.71
C ALA A 61 -13.21 -4.93 5.86
N LYS A 62 -12.09 -5.61 5.64
CA LYS A 62 -11.00 -5.68 6.64
C LYS A 62 -10.38 -4.32 6.92
N MET A 63 -10.19 -3.48 5.90
CA MET A 63 -9.65 -2.13 6.08
C MET A 63 -10.66 -1.19 6.74
N ALA A 64 -11.96 -1.34 6.47
CA ALA A 64 -13.02 -0.59 7.14
C ALA A 64 -12.98 -0.84 8.65
N VAL A 65 -12.91 -2.11 9.08
CA VAL A 65 -12.80 -2.46 10.50
C VAL A 65 -11.55 -1.86 11.15
N LYS A 66 -10.41 -1.88 10.45
CA LYS A 66 -9.17 -1.24 10.95
C LYS A 66 -9.32 0.28 11.09
N LEU A 67 -9.96 0.92 10.10
CA LEU A 67 -10.22 2.35 10.12
C LEU A 67 -11.14 2.72 11.28
N ASP A 68 -12.20 1.94 11.53
CA ASP A 68 -13.12 2.17 12.65
C ASP A 68 -12.41 2.01 14.01
N ASN A 69 -11.54 1.00 14.15
CA ASN A 69 -10.74 0.84 15.36
C ASN A 69 -9.79 2.02 15.58
N ALA A 70 -9.06 2.44 14.53
CA ALA A 70 -8.17 3.61 14.62
C ALA A 70 -8.93 4.91 14.88
N HIS A 71 -10.13 5.08 14.30
CA HIS A 71 -11.02 6.21 14.55
C HIS A 71 -11.46 6.25 16.02
N GLN A 72 -11.78 5.10 16.61
CA GLN A 72 -12.15 5.01 18.01
C GLN A 72 -10.97 5.30 18.95
N GLU A 73 -9.78 4.76 18.67
CA GLU A 73 -8.56 5.04 19.44
C GLU A 73 -8.18 6.53 19.41
N TYR A 74 -8.26 7.16 18.23
CA TYR A 74 -8.00 8.59 18.09
C TYR A 74 -9.06 9.43 18.82
N SER A 75 -10.35 9.07 18.70
CA SER A 75 -11.43 9.75 19.43
C SER A 75 -11.26 9.62 20.95
N ASN A 76 -10.87 8.44 21.44
CA ASN A 76 -10.58 8.23 22.87
C ASN A 76 -9.40 9.10 23.33
N ALA A 77 -8.31 9.18 22.55
CA ALA A 77 -7.16 10.02 22.89
C ALA A 77 -7.52 11.52 22.96
N ILE A 78 -8.42 11.99 22.09
CA ILE A 78 -8.95 13.36 22.13
C ILE A 78 -9.76 13.59 23.41
N VAL A 79 -10.66 12.67 23.76
CA VAL A 79 -11.49 12.79 24.97
C VAL A 79 -10.64 12.75 26.23
N VAL A 80 -9.64 11.87 26.29
CA VAL A 80 -8.68 11.83 27.41
C VAL A 80 -7.93 13.15 27.51
N ALA A 81 -7.39 13.68 26.41
CA ALA A 81 -6.72 14.98 26.43
C ALA A 81 -7.64 16.10 26.94
N GLN A 82 -8.89 16.16 26.47
CA GLN A 82 -9.87 17.14 26.91
C GLN A 82 -10.25 16.97 28.40
N ALA A 83 -10.42 15.73 28.86
CA ALA A 83 -10.69 15.42 30.26
C ALA A 83 -9.53 15.84 31.16
N THR A 84 -8.28 15.58 30.75
CA THR A 84 -7.08 16.02 31.47
C THR A 84 -7.00 17.55 31.53
N SER A 85 -7.26 18.27 30.43
CA SER A 85 -7.26 19.75 30.43
C SER A 85 -8.29 20.34 31.40
N ASN A 86 -9.47 19.70 31.49
CA ASN A 86 -10.55 20.10 32.40
C ASN A 86 -10.27 19.79 33.87
N GLN A 87 -9.54 18.71 34.17
CA GLN A 87 -9.18 18.33 35.54
C GLN A 87 -8.08 19.24 36.13
N MET A 88 -7.20 19.80 35.29
CA MET A 88 -6.11 20.65 35.75
C MET A 88 -6.60 22.04 36.21
N SER A 89 -6.06 22.50 37.33
CA SER A 89 -6.29 23.86 37.82
C SER A 89 -5.56 24.86 36.92
N LYS A 90 -6.10 26.08 36.81
CA LYS A 90 -5.48 27.16 36.01
C LYS A 90 -4.15 27.65 36.60
N ARG A 91 -3.84 27.27 37.83
CA ARG A 91 -2.64 27.71 38.58
C ARG A 91 -1.55 26.64 38.64
N ASP A 92 -1.75 25.50 37.98
CA ASP A 92 -0.78 24.41 38.03
C ASP A 92 0.48 24.72 37.22
N ILE A 93 1.63 24.30 37.74
CA ILE A 93 2.94 24.49 37.09
C ILE A 93 2.98 23.80 35.71
N LEU A 94 2.22 22.71 35.54
CA LEU A 94 2.14 21.96 34.28
C LEU A 94 1.15 22.56 33.25
N ARG A 95 0.43 23.64 33.58
CA ARG A 95 -0.56 24.25 32.67
C ARG A 95 0.01 24.63 31.29
N PRO A 96 1.22 25.22 31.19
CA PRO A 96 1.81 25.56 29.89
C PRO A 96 2.05 24.35 28.98
N TYR A 97 2.32 23.17 29.55
CA TYR A 97 2.50 21.94 28.75
C TYR A 97 1.19 21.45 28.17
N MET A 98 0.09 21.57 28.92
CA MET A 98 -1.23 21.20 28.44
C MET A 98 -1.72 22.16 27.35
N ASP A 99 -1.44 23.46 27.49
CA ASP A 99 -1.78 24.46 26.47
C ASP A 99 -1.10 24.16 25.11
N ILE A 100 0.11 23.59 25.11
CA ILE A 100 0.79 23.11 23.89
C ILE A 100 0.02 21.94 23.26
N ILE A 101 -0.48 21.01 24.08
CA ILE A 101 -1.27 19.86 23.61
C ILE A 101 -2.61 20.33 23.06
N ASP A 102 -3.30 21.25 23.75
CA ASP A 102 -4.58 21.81 23.33
C ASP A 102 -4.45 22.61 22.02
N ASN A 103 -3.35 23.37 21.83
CA ASN A 103 -3.07 24.05 20.57
C ASN A 103 -2.81 23.04 19.44
N MET A 104 -2.03 21.99 19.70
CA MET A 104 -1.78 20.92 18.72
C MET A 104 -3.09 20.21 18.32
N LEU A 105 -3.93 19.87 19.29
CA LEU A 105 -5.24 19.26 19.07
C LEU A 105 -6.15 20.18 18.24
N SER A 106 -6.18 21.47 18.58
CA SER A 106 -6.96 22.49 17.85
C SER A 106 -6.48 22.64 16.40
N GLN A 107 -5.17 22.56 16.16
CA GLN A 107 -4.62 22.58 14.80
C GLN A 107 -5.06 21.33 14.01
N MET A 108 -4.94 20.13 14.59
CA MET A 108 -5.35 18.88 13.94
C MET A 108 -6.84 18.87 13.58
N LEU A 109 -7.70 19.38 14.46
CA LEU A 109 -9.15 19.49 14.22
C LEU A 109 -9.51 20.55 13.17
N ARG A 110 -8.70 21.60 13.04
CA ARG A 110 -8.87 22.60 11.97
C ARG A 110 -8.49 22.05 10.60
N GLU A 111 -7.50 21.16 10.54
CA GLU A 111 -7.06 20.53 9.30
C GLU A 111 -8.11 19.57 8.71
N ASP A 112 -8.92 18.91 9.56
CA ASP A 112 -10.01 18.03 9.12
C ASP A 112 -11.33 18.34 9.84
N PRO A 113 -12.13 19.30 9.34
CA PRO A 113 -13.43 19.64 9.91
C PRO A 113 -14.48 18.54 9.69
N ALA A 114 -14.22 17.56 8.81
CA ALA A 114 -15.12 16.43 8.59
C ALA A 114 -14.96 15.35 9.66
N PHE A 115 -13.84 15.34 10.39
CA PHE A 115 -13.61 14.44 11.50
C PHE A 115 -14.56 14.77 12.66
N LYS A 116 -15.49 13.85 12.94
CA LYS A 116 -16.34 13.92 14.14
C LYS A 116 -15.80 12.92 15.16
N PRO A 117 -15.25 13.38 16.30
CA PRO A 117 -14.85 12.47 17.36
C PRO A 117 -16.08 11.69 17.81
N SER A 118 -16.01 10.36 17.67
CA SER A 118 -17.05 9.48 18.24
C SER A 118 -16.91 9.57 19.75
N GLY A 119 -17.99 9.91 20.48
CA GLY A 119 -17.94 10.11 21.93
C GLY A 119 -17.24 8.94 22.62
N GLY A 120 -16.00 9.17 23.05
CA GLY A 120 -15.12 8.12 23.57
C GLY A 120 -15.73 7.48 24.80
N ARG A 121 -15.68 6.14 24.88
CA ARG A 121 -15.96 5.42 26.12
C ARG A 121 -14.75 5.60 27.02
N LEU A 122 -14.80 6.58 27.92
CA LEU A 122 -13.84 6.72 29.02
C LEU A 122 -13.85 5.40 29.81
N GLY A 123 -12.75 4.66 29.75
CA GLY A 123 -12.58 3.47 30.57
C GLY A 123 -12.35 3.87 32.02
N GLU A 124 -12.85 3.08 32.95
CA GLU A 124 -12.70 3.32 34.41
C GLU A 124 -11.22 3.35 34.86
N ASN A 125 -10.31 2.81 34.04
CA ASN A 125 -8.86 2.80 34.26
C ASN A 125 -8.11 4.04 33.68
N ASP A 126 -8.79 4.96 32.99
CA ASP A 126 -8.15 6.10 32.30
C ASP A 126 -8.01 7.36 33.19
N MET A 127 -8.44 7.31 34.45
CA MET A 127 -8.44 8.46 35.36
C MET A 127 -7.20 8.55 36.28
N ASP A 128 -6.31 7.55 36.28
CA ASP A 128 -5.05 7.56 37.04
C ASP A 128 -3.91 8.24 36.28
N TYR A 129 -4.17 9.42 35.71
CA TYR A 129 -3.10 10.25 35.19
C TYR A 129 -2.48 11.06 36.33
N ASP A 130 -1.46 10.46 36.96
CA ASP A 130 -0.56 11.22 37.83
C ASP A 130 -0.09 12.47 37.06
N THR A 131 -0.30 13.63 37.66
CA THR A 131 0.00 14.94 37.06
C THR A 131 1.52 15.20 37.14
N ASP A 132 2.30 14.35 36.46
CA ASP A 132 3.76 14.41 36.31
C ASP A 132 4.14 14.83 34.88
N ASP A 133 5.32 15.41 34.70
CA ASP A 133 5.83 15.85 33.39
C ASP A 133 5.91 14.68 32.38
N LYS A 134 6.19 13.46 32.87
CA LYS A 134 6.23 12.24 32.05
C LYS A 134 4.86 11.87 31.50
N SER A 135 3.80 12.10 32.25
CA SER A 135 2.44 11.75 31.82
C SER A 135 1.98 12.71 30.71
N MET A 136 2.35 13.99 30.80
CA MET A 136 2.09 14.99 29.77
C MET A 136 2.83 14.70 28.45
N ALA A 137 4.10 14.26 28.55
CA ALA A 137 4.86 13.80 27.39
C ALA A 137 4.23 12.53 26.75
N THR A 138 3.68 11.63 27.58
CA THR A 138 3.02 10.40 27.13
C THR A 138 1.71 10.70 26.43
N LEU A 139 0.88 11.58 26.99
CA LEU A 139 -0.38 12.04 26.39
C LEU A 139 -0.14 12.66 25.01
N ARG A 140 0.84 13.58 24.89
CA ARG A 140 1.21 14.20 23.60
C ARG A 140 1.64 13.15 22.57
N ARG A 141 2.47 12.17 22.98
CA ARG A 141 2.93 11.08 22.11
C ARG A 141 1.78 10.18 21.68
N GLN A 142 0.88 9.82 22.60
CA GLN A 142 -0.27 8.97 22.32
C GLN A 142 -1.22 9.65 21.34
N LEU A 143 -1.55 10.92 21.56
CA LEU A 143 -2.41 11.70 20.67
C LEU A 143 -1.84 11.79 19.25
N ARG A 144 -0.52 12.08 19.14
CA ARG A 144 0.15 12.15 17.84
C ARG A 144 0.18 10.79 17.12
N ARG A 145 0.49 9.71 17.85
CA ARG A 145 0.49 8.35 17.28
C ARG A 145 -0.90 7.94 16.80
N ALA A 146 -1.94 8.19 17.60
CA ALA A 146 -3.31 7.86 17.24
C ALA A 146 -3.78 8.65 16.01
N HIS A 147 -3.43 9.94 15.93
CA HIS A 147 -3.68 10.76 14.75
C HIS A 147 -2.98 10.20 13.50
N GLU A 148 -1.66 9.95 13.57
CA GLU A 148 -0.89 9.43 12.43
C GLU A 148 -1.41 8.04 11.98
N GLU A 149 -1.77 7.17 12.91
CA GLU A 149 -2.32 5.84 12.62
C GLU A 149 -3.69 5.92 11.94
N TYR A 150 -4.58 6.79 12.44
CA TYR A 150 -5.88 7.03 11.81
C TYR A 150 -5.74 7.48 10.35
N TYR A 151 -4.86 8.45 10.08
CA TYR A 151 -4.62 8.93 8.71
C TYR A 151 -3.96 7.90 7.81
N ARG A 152 -3.07 7.07 8.37
CA ARG A 152 -2.49 5.93 7.64
C ARG A 152 -3.58 4.95 7.22
N CYS A 153 -4.42 4.52 8.17
CA CYS A 153 -5.54 3.62 7.89
C CYS A 153 -6.55 4.23 6.90
N LYS A 154 -6.83 5.55 7.00
CA LYS A 154 -7.73 6.28 6.09
C LYS A 154 -7.22 6.23 4.65
N SER A 155 -5.92 6.45 4.45
CA SER A 155 -5.27 6.38 3.14
C SER A 155 -5.29 4.96 2.56
N GLU A 156 -4.96 3.96 3.38
CA GLU A 156 -5.01 2.54 2.98
C GLU A 156 -6.42 2.10 2.60
N TYR A 157 -7.43 2.51 3.38
CA TYR A 157 -8.84 2.25 3.10
C TYR A 157 -9.26 2.90 1.78
N MET A 158 -8.95 4.19 1.58
CA MET A 158 -9.25 4.90 0.33
C MET A 158 -8.65 4.21 -0.88
N THR A 159 -7.40 3.76 -0.78
CA THR A 159 -6.72 3.02 -1.85
C THR A 159 -7.43 1.71 -2.17
N CYS A 160 -7.80 0.92 -1.15
CA CYS A 160 -8.50 -0.35 -1.34
C CYS A 160 -9.90 -0.15 -1.96
N VAL A 161 -10.64 0.86 -1.49
CA VAL A 161 -11.96 1.22 -2.05
C VAL A 161 -11.82 1.65 -3.51
N MET A 162 -10.83 2.50 -3.81
CA MET A 162 -10.57 2.96 -5.17
C MET A 162 -10.20 1.82 -6.12
N GLU A 163 -9.41 0.84 -5.66
CA GLU A 163 -9.11 -0.38 -6.41
C GLU A 163 -10.38 -1.20 -6.68
N ALA A 164 -11.24 -1.37 -5.67
CA ALA A 164 -12.50 -2.11 -5.80
C ALA A 164 -13.47 -1.44 -6.79
N LEU A 165 -13.64 -0.12 -6.69
CA LEU A 165 -14.50 0.67 -7.58
C LEU A 165 -14.00 0.63 -9.03
N LYS A 166 -12.69 0.78 -9.25
CA LYS A 166 -12.09 0.67 -10.60
C LYS A 166 -12.35 -0.71 -11.20
N LEU A 167 -12.23 -1.78 -10.40
CA LEU A 167 -12.52 -3.14 -10.87
C LEU A 167 -13.99 -3.28 -11.27
N GLU A 168 -14.91 -2.78 -10.44
CA GLU A 168 -16.34 -2.80 -10.73
C GLU A 168 -16.68 -2.03 -12.01
N ASP A 169 -16.09 -0.85 -12.21
CA ASP A 169 -16.23 -0.07 -13.44
C ASP A 169 -15.74 -0.86 -14.66
N THR A 170 -14.59 -1.55 -14.57
CA THR A 170 -14.09 -2.36 -15.68
C THR A 170 -15.00 -3.54 -16.02
N ILE A 171 -15.59 -4.19 -15.01
CA ILE A 171 -16.54 -5.30 -15.20
C ILE A 171 -17.81 -4.78 -15.87
N LYS A 172 -18.41 -3.69 -15.36
CA LYS A 172 -19.62 -3.08 -15.94
C LYS A 172 -19.41 -2.62 -17.37
N ASN A 173 -18.24 -2.06 -17.68
CA ASN A 173 -17.90 -1.66 -19.05
C ASN A 173 -17.71 -2.87 -19.98
N TYR A 174 -17.16 -3.98 -19.46
CA TYR A 174 -17.06 -5.22 -20.21
C TYR A 174 -18.44 -5.80 -20.55
N GLU A 175 -19.36 -5.84 -19.59
CA GLU A 175 -20.72 -6.33 -19.78
C GLU A 175 -21.54 -5.47 -20.77
N ARG A 176 -21.30 -4.16 -20.82
CA ARG A 176 -22.01 -3.22 -21.70
C ARG A 176 -21.39 -3.06 -23.10
N ARG A 177 -20.40 -3.88 -23.46
CA ARG A 177 -19.65 -3.77 -24.74
C ARG A 177 -20.56 -3.75 -25.97
N ASP A 178 -21.58 -4.61 -25.99
CA ASP A 178 -22.49 -4.73 -27.14
C ASP A 178 -23.48 -3.56 -27.25
N ALA A 179 -23.82 -2.91 -26.13
CA ALA A 179 -24.82 -1.83 -26.11
C ALA A 179 -24.22 -0.42 -26.35
N ASN A 180 -22.98 -0.18 -25.92
CA ASN A 180 -22.35 1.15 -25.94
C ASN A 180 -21.33 1.34 -27.07
N GLY A 181 -21.20 0.38 -27.98
CA GLY A 181 -20.26 0.47 -29.11
C GLY A 181 -18.81 0.63 -28.67
N TRP A 182 -18.38 -0.12 -27.64
CA TRP A 182 -17.01 -0.13 -27.10
C TRP A 182 -16.54 1.16 -26.40
N LYS A 183 -17.43 2.07 -26.03
CA LYS A 183 -17.06 3.27 -25.25
C LYS A 183 -16.90 2.93 -23.77
N TYR A 184 -15.72 3.20 -23.21
CA TYR A 184 -15.48 3.14 -21.77
C TYR A 184 -16.15 4.34 -21.08
N VAL A 185 -16.97 4.06 -20.08
CA VAL A 185 -17.61 5.08 -19.24
C VAL A 185 -17.15 4.84 -17.81
N SER A 186 -16.34 5.74 -17.27
CA SER A 186 -16.00 5.73 -15.84
C SER A 186 -17.14 6.35 -15.04
N SER A 187 -17.49 5.74 -13.91
CA SER A 187 -18.48 6.29 -12.99
C SER A 187 -17.88 7.42 -12.12
N PHE A 188 -16.54 7.46 -11.99
CA PHE A 188 -15.84 8.22 -10.95
C PHE A 188 -14.78 9.19 -11.48
N SER A 189 -14.28 9.00 -12.71
CA SER A 189 -13.58 10.07 -13.41
C SER A 189 -14.64 10.92 -14.10
N GLU A 190 -14.73 12.20 -13.74
CA GLU A 190 -15.37 13.20 -14.60
C GLU A 190 -14.86 12.98 -16.02
N SER A 191 -15.78 12.95 -17.00
CA SER A 191 -15.42 12.88 -18.40
C SER A 191 -14.37 13.96 -18.65
N ARG A 192 -13.16 13.56 -19.06
CA ARG A 192 -12.09 14.52 -19.35
C ARG A 192 -12.58 15.41 -20.48
N SER A 193 -13.14 16.56 -20.12
CA SER A 193 -13.71 17.53 -21.04
C SER A 193 -12.58 18.17 -21.85
N GLY A 194 -12.55 17.87 -23.15
CA GLY A 194 -11.60 18.44 -24.11
C GLY A 194 -11.39 17.54 -25.32
N THR A 195 -11.05 18.16 -26.47
CA THR A 195 -10.76 17.48 -27.75
C THR A 195 -9.68 16.40 -27.63
N LEU A 196 -8.78 16.52 -26.64
CA LEU A 196 -7.72 15.56 -26.32
C LEU A 196 -8.18 14.41 -25.40
N GLY A 197 -9.30 14.57 -24.68
CA GLY A 197 -9.90 13.53 -23.84
C GLY A 197 -10.47 12.38 -24.66
N SER A 198 -11.19 12.70 -25.74
CA SER A 198 -11.67 11.72 -26.73
C SER A 198 -10.54 10.93 -27.38
N ILE A 199 -9.40 11.58 -27.62
CA ILE A 199 -8.22 10.94 -28.23
C ILE A 199 -7.52 10.06 -27.19
N LEU A 200 -7.43 10.49 -25.93
CA LEU A 200 -6.87 9.68 -24.83
C LEU A 200 -7.75 8.49 -24.44
N ASP A 201 -9.08 8.59 -24.57
CA ASP A 201 -9.98 7.44 -24.37
C ASP A 201 -9.84 6.44 -25.52
N THR A 202 -9.70 6.92 -26.76
CA THR A 202 -9.46 6.07 -27.94
C THR A 202 -8.07 5.44 -27.90
N ILE A 203 -7.05 6.21 -27.52
CA ILE A 203 -5.67 5.74 -27.33
C ILE A 203 -5.57 4.86 -26.08
N GLY A 204 -6.34 5.10 -25.03
CA GLY A 204 -6.39 4.25 -23.83
C GLY A 204 -6.92 2.86 -24.15
N ILE A 205 -7.96 2.77 -25.00
CA ILE A 205 -8.52 1.50 -25.50
C ILE A 205 -7.52 0.78 -26.43
N LEU A 206 -6.88 1.50 -27.35
CA LEU A 206 -5.83 0.96 -28.23
C LEU A 206 -4.58 0.53 -27.45
N LEU A 207 -4.15 1.30 -26.46
CA LEU A 207 -3.03 0.98 -25.58
C LEU A 207 -3.35 -0.18 -24.64
N THR A 208 -4.60 -0.38 -24.19
CA THR A 208 -4.96 -1.65 -23.51
C THR A 208 -4.92 -2.83 -24.46
N SER A 209 -5.37 -2.67 -25.71
CA SER A 209 -5.30 -3.75 -26.72
C SER A 209 -3.86 -4.07 -27.15
N THR A 210 -2.93 -3.11 -27.13
CA THR A 210 -1.51 -3.34 -27.43
C THR A 210 -0.68 -3.63 -26.18
N ALA A 211 -1.09 -3.20 -24.98
CA ALA A 211 -0.49 -3.59 -23.71
C ALA A 211 -0.82 -5.04 -23.37
N ASP A 212 -1.97 -5.56 -23.83
CA ASP A 212 -2.25 -7.00 -23.80
C ASP A 212 -1.32 -7.78 -24.73
N LEU A 213 -0.86 -7.20 -25.86
CA LEU A 213 0.15 -7.78 -26.76
C LEU A 213 1.60 -7.58 -26.30
N LEU A 214 1.92 -6.48 -25.62
CA LEU A 214 3.26 -6.20 -25.09
C LEU A 214 3.49 -6.88 -23.71
N ALA A 215 2.45 -7.06 -22.90
CA ALA A 215 2.48 -7.96 -21.75
C ALA A 215 2.56 -9.45 -22.17
N PHE A 216 2.24 -9.76 -23.45
CA PHE A 216 2.42 -11.08 -24.05
C PHE A 216 3.86 -11.34 -24.53
N ILE A 217 4.66 -10.30 -24.77
CA ILE A 217 6.02 -10.40 -25.34
C ILE A 217 7.13 -9.96 -24.37
N ILE A 218 6.84 -9.11 -23.37
CA ILE A 218 7.85 -8.61 -22.42
C ILE A 218 7.58 -9.17 -21.00
N PRO A 219 8.39 -10.11 -20.48
CA PRO A 219 8.32 -10.49 -19.08
C PRO A 219 8.95 -9.36 -18.25
N TYR A 220 8.12 -8.48 -17.67
CA TYR A 220 8.63 -7.46 -16.75
C TYR A 220 8.92 -8.08 -15.39
N ASN A 221 10.22 -8.31 -15.21
CA ASN A 221 10.93 -8.70 -14.02
C ASN A 221 10.49 -7.88 -12.79
N LYS A 222 9.78 -8.54 -11.86
CA LYS A 222 9.50 -7.99 -10.52
C LYS A 222 10.29 -8.75 -9.46
N HIS A 223 11.61 -8.89 -9.67
CA HIS A 223 12.51 -9.47 -8.67
C HIS A 223 13.76 -8.62 -8.36
N LEU A 224 13.76 -7.32 -8.68
CA LEU A 224 14.76 -6.36 -8.19
C LEU A 224 14.10 -5.22 -7.40
N SER A 225 13.64 -5.54 -6.19
CA SER A 225 13.52 -4.53 -5.12
C SER A 225 13.76 -5.17 -3.75
N SER A 226 14.73 -6.07 -3.68
CA SER A 226 15.17 -6.65 -2.41
C SER A 226 16.65 -6.99 -2.46
N THR A 227 17.52 -6.01 -2.76
CA THR A 227 18.91 -6.04 -2.29
C THR A 227 19.58 -4.66 -2.41
N ARG A 228 20.06 -4.16 -1.26
CA ARG A 228 21.07 -3.10 -1.04
C ARG A 228 20.57 -1.65 -1.18
N PHE A 229 20.49 -0.78 -0.15
CA PHE A 229 21.25 -0.64 1.10
C PHE A 229 22.77 -0.83 0.90
N ILE A 230 23.54 0.24 1.10
CA ILE A 230 24.98 0.42 0.91
C ILE A 230 25.34 1.05 -0.46
N LEU A 231 25.17 2.37 -0.55
CA LEU A 231 26.25 3.31 -0.90
C LEU A 231 25.82 4.73 -0.51
N SER A 232 26.18 5.13 0.71
CA SER A 232 26.25 6.54 1.12
C SER A 232 27.25 6.62 2.28
N CYS A 233 28.53 6.58 1.91
CA CYS A 233 29.62 7.27 2.57
C CYS A 233 30.35 8.04 1.48
#